data_AF-A0A1U7CP36-F1
#
_entry.id   AF-A0A1U7CP36-F1
#
_cell.length_a   1.000
_cell.length_b   1.000
_cell.length_c   1.000
_cell.angle_alpha   90.00
_cell.angle_beta   90.00
_cell.angle_gamma   90.00
#
_symmetry.space_group_name_H-M   'P 1'
#
loop_
_entity.id
_entity.type
_entity.pdbx_description
1 polymer ?
#
loop_
_entity_poly.entity_id
_entity_poly.type
_entity_poly.pdbx_seq_one_letter_code
_entity_poly.pdbx_strand_id
1 'polypeptide(L)'
;MPEDRDDRSLLAITYASIEKLPDYPSIEQSTATLIEMLKDTVDLIAEFTAQGPAGIGRFDSLVLAALIRSQSTVVGFLAMIEQRNKLCAQSMIRFQLDSAMRLIGCLIAAEPEELIEHILNGGKPSKFKDLSGQPLNDFRLHTRLSSEYPEASRIYEQTSGYVHLSVRHIAGIWAAEASRPDRLVFTSPDALPHWDEIQIRATMVGFVWATSCLLDLAFKWQKGQQNASETEARPENT
;
A
#
# COMPACT_ATOMS: atom_id res chain seq x y z
N MET A 1 1.54 27.53 -26.48
CA MET A 1 1.13 27.75 -25.08
C MET A 1 0.03 26.76 -24.80
N PRO A 2 0.30 25.57 -24.25
CA PRO A 2 -0.78 24.71 -23.80
C PRO A 2 -1.30 25.28 -22.47
N GLU A 3 -2.60 25.48 -22.47
CA GLU A 3 -3.41 26.06 -21.41
C GLU A 3 -3.43 25.19 -20.16
N ASP A 4 -3.57 25.86 -19.01
CA ASP A 4 -3.97 25.36 -17.69
C ASP A 4 -4.58 23.95 -17.71
N ARG A 5 -3.76 22.94 -17.37
CA ARG A 5 -4.25 21.73 -16.73
C ARG A 5 -4.61 22.11 -15.30
N ASP A 6 -5.89 22.41 -15.09
CA ASP A 6 -6.51 22.23 -13.78
C ASP A 6 -6.48 20.73 -13.44
N ASP A 7 -5.32 20.25 -12.98
CA ASP A 7 -4.98 18.83 -12.71
C ASP A 7 -5.70 18.27 -11.46
N ARG A 8 -6.87 18.83 -11.12
CA ARG A 8 -7.75 18.36 -10.04
C ARG A 8 -8.66 17.21 -10.46
N SER A 9 -8.53 16.69 -11.67
CA SER A 9 -9.38 15.63 -12.20
C SER A 9 -9.12 14.25 -11.56
N LEU A 10 -7.94 14.03 -10.96
CA LEU A 10 -7.61 12.77 -10.26
C LEU A 10 -8.10 12.72 -8.80
N LEU A 11 -8.37 13.88 -8.19
CA LEU A 11 -8.89 13.95 -6.81
C LEU A 11 -10.39 13.62 -6.72
N ALA A 12 -11.14 13.72 -7.83
CA ALA A 12 -12.60 13.59 -7.81
C ALA A 12 -13.12 12.15 -7.88
N ILE A 13 -12.30 11.18 -8.32
CA ILE A 13 -12.76 9.79 -8.54
C ILE A 13 -12.28 8.82 -7.44
N THR A 14 -11.34 9.21 -6.57
CA THR A 14 -10.78 8.29 -5.54
C THR A 14 -10.74 8.83 -4.10
N TYR A 15 -11.15 10.07 -3.81
CA TYR A 15 -11.00 10.65 -2.47
C TYR A 15 -12.30 10.89 -1.69
N ALA A 16 -13.47 10.57 -2.25
CA ALA A 16 -14.74 10.61 -1.52
C ALA A 16 -15.01 9.36 -0.65
N SER A 17 -14.14 8.34 -0.70
CA SER A 17 -14.44 6.98 -0.20
C SER A 17 -13.26 6.27 0.48
N ILE A 18 -12.29 6.96 1.08
CA ILE A 18 -11.26 6.25 1.88
C ILE A 18 -11.86 5.72 3.19
N GLU A 19 -12.94 6.35 3.67
CA GLU A 19 -13.68 5.95 4.87
C GLU A 19 -14.49 4.66 4.71
N LYS A 20 -14.82 4.24 3.47
CA LYS A 20 -15.65 3.06 3.17
C LYS A 20 -15.24 2.42 1.85
N LEU A 21 -15.20 1.09 1.79
CA LEU A 21 -14.96 0.41 0.51
C LEU A 21 -16.03 0.79 -0.54
N PRO A 22 -15.65 1.10 -1.79
CA PRO A 22 -16.62 1.34 -2.86
C PRO A 22 -17.46 0.08 -3.12
N ASP A 23 -18.71 0.27 -3.58
CA ASP A 23 -19.52 -0.83 -4.10
C ASP A 23 -18.76 -1.51 -5.24
N TYR A 24 -18.50 -2.80 -5.08
CA TYR A 24 -17.61 -3.63 -5.92
C TYR A 24 -17.67 -3.19 -7.40
N PRO A 25 -16.66 -2.52 -7.98
CA PRO A 25 -16.67 -2.20 -9.40
C PRO A 25 -16.56 -3.49 -10.23
N SER A 26 -16.77 -3.42 -11.54
CA SER A 26 -16.39 -4.53 -12.41
C SER A 26 -14.88 -4.77 -12.35
N ILE A 27 -14.43 -5.96 -12.77
CA ILE A 27 -12.99 -6.26 -12.91
C ILE A 27 -12.34 -5.25 -13.87
N GLU A 28 -13.00 -4.93 -14.97
CA GLU A 28 -12.51 -3.95 -15.96
C GLU A 28 -12.33 -2.56 -15.35
N GLN A 29 -13.32 -2.07 -14.59
CA GLN A 29 -13.24 -0.78 -13.92
C GLN A 29 -12.11 -0.74 -12.90
N SER A 30 -11.98 -1.79 -12.08
CA SER A 30 -10.92 -1.88 -11.07
C SER A 30 -9.53 -1.94 -11.71
N THR A 31 -9.39 -2.65 -12.83
CA THR A 31 -8.15 -2.69 -13.62
C THR A 31 -7.81 -1.31 -14.18
N ALA A 32 -8.80 -0.61 -14.76
CA ALA A 32 -8.59 0.76 -15.26
C ALA A 32 -8.14 1.71 -14.14
N THR A 33 -8.76 1.64 -12.96
CA THR A 33 -8.34 2.42 -11.80
C THR A 33 -6.89 2.13 -11.42
N LEU A 34 -6.49 0.86 -11.35
CA LEU A 34 -5.10 0.50 -11.04
C LEU A 34 -4.10 0.98 -12.10
N ILE A 35 -4.50 1.01 -13.38
CA ILE A 35 -3.69 1.55 -14.47
C ILE A 35 -3.52 3.07 -14.32
N GLU A 36 -4.57 3.81 -13.93
CA GLU A 36 -4.42 5.24 -13.64
C GLU A 36 -3.50 5.48 -12.43
N MET A 37 -3.67 4.72 -11.35
CA MET A 37 -2.79 4.81 -10.17
C MET A 37 -1.32 4.48 -10.49
N LEU A 38 -1.06 3.61 -11.48
CA LEU A 38 0.28 3.37 -12.00
C LEU A 38 0.86 4.61 -12.68
N LYS A 39 0.06 5.36 -13.44
CA LYS A 39 0.49 6.63 -14.05
C LYS A 39 0.76 7.66 -12.97
N ASP A 40 -0.12 7.80 -11.99
CA ASP A 40 0.08 8.71 -10.84
C ASP A 40 1.41 8.40 -10.12
N THR A 41 1.72 7.12 -9.95
CA THR A 41 2.99 6.68 -9.35
C THR A 41 4.19 7.11 -10.20
N VAL A 42 4.11 6.97 -11.53
CA VAL A 42 5.16 7.36 -12.47
C VAL A 42 5.37 8.88 -12.46
N ASP A 43 4.28 9.64 -12.52
CA ASP A 43 4.33 11.11 -12.51
C ASP A 43 4.92 11.62 -11.20
N LEU A 44 4.50 11.05 -10.06
CA LEU A 44 5.06 11.39 -8.75
C LEU A 44 6.55 11.05 -8.64
N ILE A 45 6.99 9.90 -9.16
CA ILE A 45 8.43 9.55 -9.24
C ILE A 45 9.19 10.57 -10.11
N ALA A 46 8.62 10.95 -11.25
CA ALA A 46 9.24 11.94 -12.14
C ALA A 46 9.40 13.30 -11.44
N GLU A 47 8.39 13.73 -10.67
CA GLU A 47 8.45 14.95 -9.86
C GLU A 47 9.56 14.88 -8.80
N PHE A 48 9.63 13.80 -8.02
CA PHE A 48 10.69 13.60 -7.02
C PHE A 48 12.09 13.60 -7.62
N THR A 49 12.23 13.18 -8.88
CA THR A 49 13.52 13.02 -9.56
C THR A 49 13.86 14.17 -10.51
N ALA A 50 12.98 15.15 -10.68
CA ALA A 50 13.10 16.23 -11.68
C ALA A 50 14.37 17.09 -11.52
N GLN A 51 14.85 17.26 -10.28
CA GLN A 51 16.05 18.05 -9.98
C GLN A 51 17.36 17.25 -10.08
N GLY A 52 17.29 15.98 -10.50
CA GLY A 52 18.42 15.06 -10.56
C GLY A 52 18.88 14.60 -9.16
N PRO A 53 19.94 13.76 -9.08
CA PRO A 53 20.34 13.11 -7.83
C PRO A 53 20.68 14.06 -6.68
N ALA A 54 21.13 15.28 -7.00
CA ALA A 54 21.45 16.30 -6.00
C ALA A 54 20.21 16.97 -5.39
N GLY A 55 19.07 16.92 -6.06
CA GLY A 55 17.79 17.47 -5.58
C GLY A 55 16.85 16.42 -5.00
N ILE A 56 17.21 15.13 -5.03
CA ILE A 56 16.54 14.09 -4.27
C ILE A 56 17.02 14.24 -2.83
N GLY A 57 16.14 14.71 -1.94
CA GLY A 57 16.46 14.71 -0.51
C GLY A 57 16.82 13.29 -0.08
N ARG A 58 17.78 13.14 0.85
CA ARG A 58 18.15 11.81 1.38
C ARG A 58 16.93 11.00 1.83
N PHE A 59 15.88 11.69 2.24
CA PHE A 59 14.65 11.17 2.79
C PHE A 59 13.61 10.75 1.75
N ASP A 60 13.68 11.28 0.52
CA ASP A 60 12.81 10.90 -0.59
C ASP A 60 13.09 9.48 -1.09
N SER A 61 14.30 8.95 -0.82
CA SER A 61 14.70 7.61 -1.21
C SER A 61 13.76 6.51 -0.69
N LEU A 62 13.21 6.67 0.52
CA LEU A 62 12.27 5.68 1.06
C LEU A 62 10.90 5.77 0.39
N VAL A 63 10.44 6.99 0.08
CA VAL A 63 9.17 7.23 -0.62
C VAL A 63 9.26 6.71 -2.05
N LEU A 64 10.35 7.02 -2.75
CA LEU A 64 10.68 6.47 -4.07
C LEU A 64 10.71 4.93 -4.04
N ALA A 65 11.36 4.34 -3.04
CA ALA A 65 11.37 2.88 -2.89
C ALA A 65 9.96 2.30 -2.68
N ALA A 66 9.11 2.95 -1.89
CA ALA A 66 7.72 2.54 -1.69
C ALA A 66 6.88 2.66 -2.97
N LEU A 67 7.05 3.74 -3.74
CA LEU A 67 6.38 3.96 -5.02
C LEU A 67 6.79 2.93 -6.08
N ILE A 68 8.08 2.67 -6.25
CA ILE A 68 8.61 1.66 -7.18
C ILE A 68 8.12 0.25 -6.79
N ARG A 69 8.14 -0.06 -5.49
CA ARG A 69 7.58 -1.31 -4.96
C ARG A 69 6.09 -1.41 -5.23
N SER A 70 5.32 -0.32 -5.06
CA SER A 70 3.89 -0.28 -5.37
C SER A 70 3.64 -0.57 -6.85
N GLN A 71 4.36 0.10 -7.77
CA GLN A 71 4.24 -0.16 -9.21
C GLN A 71 4.46 -1.63 -9.56
N SER A 72 5.56 -2.20 -9.07
CA SER A 72 5.88 -3.62 -9.29
C SER A 72 4.79 -4.54 -8.72
N THR A 73 4.22 -4.16 -7.58
CA THR A 73 3.17 -4.91 -6.90
C THR A 73 1.84 -4.82 -7.66
N VAL A 74 1.47 -3.67 -8.23
CA VAL A 74 0.26 -3.54 -9.05
C VAL A 74 0.34 -4.42 -10.29
N VAL A 75 1.46 -4.39 -11.00
CA VAL A 75 1.67 -5.24 -12.20
C VAL A 75 1.59 -6.72 -11.84
N GLY A 76 2.28 -7.15 -10.79
CA GLY A 76 2.21 -8.55 -10.34
C GLY A 76 0.82 -8.95 -9.86
N PHE A 77 0.09 -8.05 -9.19
CA PHE A 77 -1.27 -8.31 -8.71
C PHE A 77 -2.23 -8.56 -9.87
N LEU A 78 -2.20 -7.70 -10.90
CA LEU A 78 -3.02 -7.88 -12.11
C LEU A 78 -2.73 -9.21 -12.81
N ALA A 79 -1.46 -9.62 -12.88
CA ALA A 79 -1.10 -10.94 -13.41
C ALA A 79 -1.69 -12.09 -12.56
N MET A 80 -1.76 -11.94 -11.23
CA MET A 80 -2.41 -12.93 -10.36
C MET A 80 -3.93 -12.94 -10.50
N ILE A 81 -4.57 -11.79 -10.77
CA ILE A 81 -5.99 -11.72 -11.12
C ILE A 81 -6.25 -12.51 -12.41
N GLU A 82 -5.47 -12.27 -13.45
CA GLU A 82 -5.58 -12.93 -14.76
C GLU A 82 -5.40 -14.45 -14.66
N GLN A 83 -4.38 -14.89 -13.92
CA GLN A 83 -4.11 -16.31 -13.67
C GLN A 83 -5.06 -16.97 -12.67
N ARG A 84 -6.02 -16.21 -12.11
CA ARG A 84 -6.92 -16.66 -11.04
C ARG A 84 -6.18 -17.20 -9.80
N ASN A 85 -4.98 -16.69 -9.52
CA ASN A 85 -4.17 -17.11 -8.39
C ASN A 85 -4.55 -16.34 -7.11
N LYS A 86 -5.62 -16.82 -6.45
CA LYS A 86 -6.20 -16.20 -5.25
C LYS A 86 -5.21 -16.04 -4.10
N LEU A 87 -4.41 -17.07 -3.80
CA LEU A 87 -3.49 -17.06 -2.64
C LEU A 87 -2.43 -15.96 -2.80
N CYS A 88 -1.84 -15.86 -4.00
CA CYS A 88 -0.87 -14.82 -4.28
C CYS A 88 -1.54 -13.44 -4.31
N ALA A 89 -2.66 -13.28 -5.02
CA ALA A 89 -3.37 -11.99 -5.13
C ALA A 89 -3.75 -11.40 -3.76
N GLN A 90 -4.32 -12.21 -2.87
CA GLN A 90 -4.72 -11.78 -1.52
C GLN A 90 -3.51 -11.37 -0.66
N SER A 91 -2.40 -12.10 -0.78
CA SER A 91 -1.17 -11.79 -0.06
C SER A 91 -0.56 -10.46 -0.50
N MET A 92 -0.70 -10.09 -1.77
CA MET A 92 -0.12 -8.87 -2.33
C MET A 92 -0.78 -7.59 -1.79
N ILE A 93 -2.01 -7.65 -1.28
CA ILE A 93 -2.64 -6.52 -0.59
C ILE A 93 -1.79 -6.11 0.64
N ARG A 94 -1.23 -7.08 1.35
CA ARG A 94 -0.31 -6.79 2.47
C ARG A 94 0.93 -6.06 2.03
N PHE A 95 1.44 -6.28 0.83
CA PHE A 95 2.64 -5.61 0.36
C PHE A 95 2.42 -4.09 0.21
N GLN A 96 1.22 -3.68 -0.19
CA GLN A 96 0.81 -2.28 -0.24
C GLN A 96 0.70 -1.70 1.18
N LEU A 97 -0.03 -2.38 2.07
CA LEU A 97 -0.20 -1.94 3.46
C LEU A 97 1.11 -1.88 4.25
N ASP A 98 2.01 -2.84 4.05
CA ASP A 98 3.32 -2.85 4.73
C ASP A 98 4.16 -1.66 4.27
N SER A 99 4.07 -1.29 2.99
CA SER A 99 4.76 -0.10 2.45
C SER A 99 4.13 1.18 3.02
N ALA A 100 2.80 1.27 3.07
CA ALA A 100 2.07 2.36 3.73
C ALA A 100 2.45 2.49 5.23
N MET A 101 2.59 1.37 5.94
CA MET A 101 3.05 1.36 7.34
C MET A 101 4.47 1.93 7.50
N ARG A 102 5.37 1.71 6.52
CA ARG A 102 6.70 2.33 6.55
C ARG A 102 6.62 3.84 6.32
N LEU A 103 5.84 4.28 5.34
CA LEU A 103 5.65 5.70 5.05
C LEU A 103 5.05 6.45 6.25
N ILE A 104 3.99 5.91 6.86
CA ILE A 104 3.36 6.55 8.01
C ILE A 104 4.31 6.61 9.21
N GLY A 105 5.19 5.62 9.37
CA GLY A 105 6.26 5.64 10.38
C GLY A 105 7.17 6.85 10.24
N CYS A 106 7.56 7.20 9.02
CA CYS A 106 8.37 8.38 8.74
C CYS A 106 7.62 9.69 9.00
N LEU A 107 6.31 9.72 8.78
CA LEU A 107 5.50 10.92 9.06
C LEU A 107 5.29 11.18 10.57
N ILE A 108 5.38 10.15 11.42
CA ILE A 108 5.12 10.28 12.87
C ILE A 108 6.37 10.17 13.74
N ALA A 109 7.52 9.84 13.16
CA ALA A 109 8.77 9.71 13.88
C ALA A 109 9.15 11.04 14.52
N ALA A 110 9.69 10.98 15.75
CA ALA A 110 10.27 12.15 16.38
C ALA A 110 11.53 12.64 15.63
N GLU A 111 12.28 11.69 15.08
CA GLU A 111 13.52 11.90 14.33
C GLU A 111 13.38 11.23 12.95
N PRO A 112 12.57 11.82 12.03
CA PRO A 112 12.23 11.17 10.77
C PRO A 112 13.44 10.98 9.85
N GLU A 113 14.38 11.93 9.89
CA GLU A 113 15.60 11.89 9.10
C GLU A 113 16.51 10.72 9.50
N GLU A 114 16.81 10.62 10.80
CA GLU A 114 17.64 9.55 11.36
C GLU A 114 16.99 8.17 11.20
N LEU A 115 15.65 8.10 11.32
CA LEU A 115 14.91 6.87 11.06
C LEU A 115 15.13 6.39 9.62
N ILE A 116 15.03 7.27 8.64
CA ILE A 116 15.18 6.89 7.23
C ILE A 116 16.62 6.44 6.96
N GLU A 117 17.62 7.16 7.45
CA GLU A 117 19.02 6.72 7.34
C GLU A 117 19.23 5.34 8.00
N HIS A 118 18.63 5.11 9.16
CA HIS A 118 18.70 3.81 9.81
C HIS A 118 18.07 2.68 8.96
N ILE A 119 16.90 2.94 8.35
CA ILE A 119 16.24 1.97 7.46
C ILE A 119 17.08 1.69 6.22
N LEU A 120 17.66 2.71 5.60
CA LEU A 120 18.53 2.56 4.41
C LEU A 120 19.76 1.71 4.72
N ASN A 121 20.23 1.74 5.97
CA ASN A 121 21.32 0.90 6.47
C ASN A 121 20.87 -0.51 6.94
N GLY A 122 19.64 -0.93 6.63
CA GLY A 122 19.08 -2.24 7.00
C GLY A 122 18.57 -2.33 8.44
N GLY A 123 18.44 -1.20 9.11
CA GLY A 123 17.93 -1.07 10.47
C GLY A 123 16.43 -1.31 10.60
N LYS A 124 15.96 -1.44 11.85
CA LYS A 124 14.54 -1.71 12.16
C LYS A 124 13.88 -0.46 12.76
N PRO A 125 12.71 -0.01 12.24
CA PRO A 125 12.01 1.18 12.76
C PRO A 125 11.72 1.14 14.25
N SER A 126 11.53 -0.05 14.84
CA SER A 126 11.30 -0.24 16.28
C SER A 126 12.37 0.34 17.22
N LYS A 127 13.53 0.76 16.69
CA LYS A 127 14.58 1.45 17.45
C LYS A 127 14.30 2.95 17.65
N PHE A 128 13.40 3.50 16.85
CA PHE A 128 12.97 4.89 16.89
C PHE A 128 11.62 5.01 17.59
N LYS A 129 11.30 6.24 17.97
CA LYS A 129 10.06 6.58 18.66
C LYS A 129 9.28 7.63 17.88
N ASP A 130 7.98 7.65 18.11
CA ASP A 130 7.15 8.79 17.70
C ASP A 130 7.23 9.94 18.71
N LEU A 131 6.53 11.03 18.39
CA LEU A 131 6.42 12.23 19.26
C LEU A 131 5.82 11.95 20.65
N SER A 132 5.13 10.81 20.84
CA SER A 132 4.61 10.39 22.15
C SER A 132 5.57 9.48 22.93
N GLY A 133 6.79 9.27 22.41
CA GLY A 133 7.82 8.42 23.00
C GLY A 133 7.57 6.92 22.83
N GLN A 134 6.59 6.52 22.02
CA GLN A 134 6.27 5.11 21.77
C GLN A 134 7.13 4.55 20.65
N PRO A 135 7.65 3.31 20.77
CA PRO A 135 8.50 2.72 19.74
C PRO A 135 7.73 2.45 18.44
N LEU A 136 8.36 2.73 17.30
CA LEU A 136 7.81 2.52 15.96
C LEU A 136 7.87 1.04 15.53
N ASN A 137 7.32 0.15 16.36
CA ASN A 137 7.13 -1.25 16.02
C ASN A 137 5.91 -1.44 15.11
N ASP A 138 5.77 -2.63 14.53
CA ASP A 138 4.67 -2.90 13.58
C ASP A 138 3.28 -2.69 14.20
N PHE A 139 3.10 -2.97 15.50
CA PHE A 139 1.84 -2.66 16.20
C PHE A 139 1.55 -1.15 16.20
N ARG A 140 2.55 -0.31 16.48
CA ARG A 140 2.39 1.14 16.49
C ARG A 140 2.10 1.68 15.09
N LEU A 141 2.84 1.22 14.09
CA LEU A 141 2.63 1.61 12.69
C LEU A 141 1.24 1.21 12.20
N HIS A 142 0.80 0.00 12.52
CA HIS A 142 -0.54 -0.51 12.20
C HIS A 142 -1.64 0.29 12.90
N THR A 143 -1.46 0.59 14.19
CA THR A 143 -2.39 1.40 14.98
C THR A 143 -2.52 2.80 14.38
N ARG A 144 -1.39 3.42 14.02
CA ARG A 144 -1.42 4.74 13.38
C ARG A 144 -2.08 4.68 12.02
N LEU A 145 -1.75 3.69 11.19
CA LEU A 145 -2.36 3.53 9.86
C LEU A 145 -3.87 3.34 9.98
N SER A 146 -4.34 2.55 10.95
CA SER A 146 -5.77 2.32 11.18
C SER A 146 -6.49 3.55 11.75
N SER A 147 -5.78 4.40 12.49
CA SER A 147 -6.33 5.68 12.94
C SER A 147 -6.50 6.67 11.78
N GLU A 148 -5.61 6.62 10.80
CA GLU A 148 -5.66 7.48 9.61
C GLU A 148 -6.68 6.93 8.58
N TYR A 149 -6.74 5.61 8.44
CA TYR A 149 -7.54 4.90 7.46
C TYR A 149 -8.32 3.78 8.16
N PRO A 150 -9.60 4.01 8.53
CA PRO A 150 -10.37 3.11 9.39
C PRO A 150 -10.46 1.65 8.94
N GLU A 151 -10.45 1.40 7.62
CA GLU A 151 -10.51 0.05 7.04
C GLU A 151 -9.17 -0.72 7.11
N ALA A 152 -8.06 -0.06 7.49
CA ALA A 152 -6.73 -0.65 7.46
C ALA A 152 -6.64 -1.91 8.31
N SER A 153 -7.13 -1.87 9.56
CA SER A 153 -7.08 -3.02 10.48
C SER A 153 -7.82 -4.22 9.91
N ARG A 154 -9.02 -3.99 9.38
CA ARG A 154 -9.84 -5.06 8.81
C ARG A 154 -9.15 -5.70 7.61
N ILE A 155 -8.65 -4.90 6.67
CA ILE A 155 -7.99 -5.41 5.46
C ILE A 155 -6.66 -6.07 5.83
N TYR A 156 -5.88 -5.46 6.72
CA TYR A 156 -4.63 -6.01 7.23
C TYR A 156 -4.84 -7.39 7.84
N GLU A 157 -5.78 -7.54 8.79
CA GLU A 157 -6.06 -8.81 9.46
C GLU A 157 -6.57 -9.88 8.49
N GLN A 158 -7.49 -9.52 7.60
CA GLN A 158 -8.04 -10.44 6.59
C GLN A 158 -6.94 -10.99 5.67
N THR A 159 -6.01 -10.13 5.25
CA THR A 159 -4.96 -10.47 4.29
C THR A 159 -3.73 -11.08 4.96
N SER A 160 -3.49 -10.80 6.24
CA SER A 160 -2.44 -11.45 7.07
C SER A 160 -2.54 -12.97 7.06
N GLY A 161 -3.77 -13.50 7.03
CA GLY A 161 -4.00 -14.94 7.00
C GLY A 161 -3.53 -15.63 5.72
N TYR A 162 -3.25 -14.88 4.66
CA TYR A 162 -2.68 -15.39 3.41
C TYR A 162 -1.16 -15.23 3.34
N VAL A 163 -0.58 -14.35 4.17
CA VAL A 163 0.88 -14.18 4.29
C VAL A 163 1.49 -15.21 5.23
N HIS A 164 0.89 -15.39 6.41
CA HIS A 164 1.35 -16.39 7.37
C HIS A 164 0.75 -17.75 7.04
N LEU A 165 1.55 -18.82 7.20
CA LEU A 165 1.04 -20.19 7.14
C LEU A 165 0.02 -20.40 8.26
N SER A 166 -1.26 -20.27 7.89
CA SER A 166 -2.40 -20.23 8.79
C SER A 166 -3.40 -21.35 8.51
N VAL A 167 -4.43 -21.45 9.36
CA VAL A 167 -5.57 -22.36 9.17
C VAL A 167 -6.23 -22.19 7.80
N ARG A 168 -6.16 -21.00 7.17
CA ARG A 168 -6.70 -20.77 5.82
C ARG A 168 -6.02 -21.64 4.76
N HIS A 169 -4.73 -21.92 4.94
CA HIS A 169 -3.97 -22.78 4.03
C HIS A 169 -4.30 -24.24 4.25
N ILE A 170 -4.41 -24.67 5.51
CA ILE A 170 -4.75 -26.05 5.88
C ILE A 170 -6.17 -26.39 5.44
N ALA A 171 -7.14 -25.54 5.74
CA ALA A 171 -8.53 -25.74 5.36
C ALA A 171 -8.74 -25.65 3.84
N GLY A 172 -7.96 -24.82 3.14
CA GLY A 172 -8.09 -24.65 1.69
C GLY A 172 -7.69 -25.88 0.88
N ILE A 173 -6.68 -26.63 1.35
CA ILE A 173 -6.16 -27.79 0.61
C ILE A 173 -6.88 -29.09 0.90
N TRP A 174 -7.76 -29.17 1.91
CA TRP A 174 -8.38 -30.44 2.28
C TRP A 174 -9.78 -30.59 1.66
N ALA A 175 -9.94 -31.56 0.76
CA ALA A 175 -11.23 -31.92 0.19
C ALA A 175 -11.98 -32.87 1.14
N ALA A 176 -12.63 -32.30 2.15
CA ALA A 176 -13.32 -33.06 3.20
C ALA A 176 -14.36 -34.05 2.64
N GLU A 177 -15.16 -33.63 1.66
CA GLU A 177 -16.21 -34.45 1.04
C GLU A 177 -15.66 -35.59 0.18
N ALA A 178 -14.45 -35.44 -0.38
CA ALA A 178 -13.78 -36.46 -1.17
C ALA A 178 -12.91 -37.40 -0.31
N SER A 179 -12.67 -37.04 0.96
CA SER A 179 -11.84 -37.80 1.88
C SER A 179 -12.63 -38.93 2.55
N ARG A 180 -11.92 -40.00 2.90
CA ARG A 180 -12.44 -41.20 3.59
C ARG A 180 -11.50 -41.60 4.73
N PRO A 181 -11.93 -42.45 5.69
CA PRO A 181 -11.10 -42.81 6.84
C PRO A 181 -9.70 -43.36 6.51
N ASP A 182 -9.55 -44.04 5.37
CA ASP A 182 -8.31 -44.65 4.88
C ASP A 182 -7.59 -43.80 3.82
N ARG A 183 -8.17 -42.66 3.40
CA ARG A 183 -7.66 -41.84 2.30
C ARG A 183 -8.01 -40.37 2.44
N LEU A 184 -6.99 -39.53 2.60
CA LEU A 184 -7.12 -38.08 2.50
C LEU A 184 -7.02 -37.63 1.04
N VAL A 185 -7.91 -36.74 0.63
CA VAL A 185 -7.86 -36.09 -0.68
C VAL A 185 -7.59 -34.62 -0.47
N PHE A 186 -6.55 -34.12 -1.14
CA PHE A 186 -6.24 -32.70 -1.15
C PHE A 186 -6.71 -32.06 -2.46
N THR A 187 -7.28 -30.87 -2.37
CA THR A 187 -7.60 -30.03 -3.52
C THR A 187 -6.29 -29.55 -4.15
N SER A 188 -6.17 -29.70 -5.47
CA SER A 188 -5.13 -28.98 -6.22
C SER A 188 -5.24 -27.48 -5.90
N PRO A 189 -4.14 -26.71 -5.89
CA PRO A 189 -4.21 -25.25 -5.89
C PRO A 189 -5.18 -24.69 -6.95
N ASP A 190 -5.29 -25.36 -8.10
CA ASP A 190 -6.23 -25.03 -9.19
C ASP A 190 -7.71 -25.35 -8.85
N ALA A 191 -7.93 -26.13 -7.80
CA ALA A 191 -9.23 -26.58 -7.30
C ALA A 191 -9.58 -25.98 -5.92
N LEU A 192 -8.81 -25.01 -5.42
CA LEU A 192 -9.22 -24.15 -4.30
C LEU A 192 -10.62 -23.60 -4.59
N PRO A 193 -11.51 -23.44 -3.58
CA PRO A 193 -12.91 -23.10 -3.80
C PRO A 193 -13.03 -21.93 -4.76
N HIS A 194 -13.83 -22.12 -5.81
CA HIS A 194 -13.90 -21.24 -6.97
C HIS A 194 -13.75 -19.77 -6.53
N TRP A 195 -12.67 -19.13 -6.99
CA TRP A 195 -12.50 -17.70 -6.86
C TRP A 195 -13.49 -17.03 -7.82
N ASP A 196 -14.73 -16.97 -7.36
CA ASP A 196 -15.85 -16.42 -8.11
C ASP A 196 -15.63 -14.92 -8.38
N GLU A 197 -16.42 -14.39 -9.31
CA GLU A 197 -16.27 -13.00 -9.74
C GLU A 197 -16.47 -12.00 -8.59
N ILE A 198 -17.36 -12.29 -7.64
CA ILE A 198 -17.60 -11.43 -6.47
C ILE A 198 -16.35 -11.39 -5.59
N GLN A 199 -15.73 -12.55 -5.34
CA GLN A 199 -14.49 -12.64 -4.58
C GLN A 199 -13.32 -11.96 -5.30
N ILE A 200 -13.24 -12.06 -6.63
CA ILE A 200 -12.22 -11.33 -7.42
C ILE A 200 -12.42 -9.83 -7.23
N ARG A 201 -13.64 -9.33 -7.47
CA ARG A 201 -13.97 -7.91 -7.31
C ARG A 201 -13.67 -7.41 -5.90
N ALA A 202 -14.02 -8.19 -4.87
CA ALA A 202 -13.69 -7.86 -3.48
C ALA A 202 -12.17 -7.78 -3.23
N THR A 203 -11.40 -8.67 -3.84
CA THR A 203 -9.93 -8.65 -3.77
C THR A 203 -9.38 -7.40 -4.45
N MET A 204 -9.88 -7.06 -5.63
CA MET A 204 -9.46 -5.87 -6.38
C MET A 204 -9.78 -4.58 -5.62
N VAL A 205 -10.97 -4.48 -5.01
CA VAL A 205 -11.34 -3.34 -4.16
C VAL A 205 -10.37 -3.18 -2.99
N GLY A 206 -10.03 -4.26 -2.30
CA GLY A 206 -9.06 -4.21 -1.20
C GLY A 206 -7.67 -3.77 -1.65
N PHE A 207 -7.25 -4.20 -2.84
CA PHE A 207 -5.96 -3.82 -3.41
C PHE A 207 -5.94 -2.35 -3.86
N VAL A 208 -6.95 -1.88 -4.58
CA VAL A 208 -7.13 -0.47 -4.96
C VAL A 208 -7.07 0.41 -3.72
N TRP A 209 -7.85 0.09 -2.69
CA TRP A 209 -7.89 0.85 -1.44
C TRP A 209 -6.51 0.90 -0.76
N ALA A 210 -5.80 -0.23 -0.67
CA ALA A 210 -4.48 -0.27 -0.06
C ALA A 210 -3.43 0.54 -0.86
N THR A 211 -3.51 0.53 -2.19
CA THR A 211 -2.68 1.38 -3.05
C THR A 211 -3.03 2.86 -2.87
N SER A 212 -4.31 3.21 -2.66
CA SER A 212 -4.73 4.60 -2.41
C SER A 212 -4.14 5.14 -1.10
N CYS A 213 -4.15 4.34 -0.02
CA CYS A 213 -3.49 4.72 1.24
C CYS A 213 -2.00 5.00 1.04
N LEU A 214 -1.30 4.18 0.25
CA LEU A 214 0.12 4.38 -0.03
C LEU A 214 0.37 5.69 -0.79
N LEU A 215 -0.40 5.94 -1.85
CA LEU A 215 -0.26 7.17 -2.66
C LEU A 215 -0.58 8.41 -1.83
N ASP A 216 -1.64 8.39 -1.02
CA ASP A 216 -1.98 9.51 -0.13
C ASP A 216 -0.86 9.83 0.86
N LEU A 217 -0.22 8.81 1.46
CA LEU A 217 0.93 9.01 2.33
C LEU A 217 2.15 9.58 1.58
N ALA A 218 2.39 9.13 0.34
CA ALA A 218 3.46 9.68 -0.49
C ALA A 218 3.21 11.16 -0.85
N PHE A 219 1.97 11.53 -1.17
CA PHE A 219 1.61 12.93 -1.41
C PHE A 219 1.72 13.79 -0.15
N LYS A 220 1.28 13.27 1.02
CA LYS A 220 1.44 13.96 2.31
C LYS A 220 2.91 14.24 2.62
N TRP A 221 3.80 13.28 2.32
CA TRP A 221 5.24 13.48 2.43
C TRP A 221 5.73 14.63 1.54
N GLN A 222 5.42 14.59 0.25
CA GLN A 222 5.85 15.61 -0.72
C GLN A 222 5.40 17.03 -0.30
N LYS A 223 4.14 17.19 0.10
CA LYS A 223 3.60 18.47 0.59
C LYS A 223 4.27 18.93 1.88
N GLY A 224 4.59 18.00 2.78
CA GLY A 224 5.33 18.30 4.02
C GLY A 224 6.69 18.94 3.73
N GLN A 225 7.40 18.43 2.72
CA GLN A 225 8.70 18.97 2.31
C GLN A 225 8.59 20.37 1.69
N GLN A 226 7.61 20.59 0.80
CA GLN A 226 7.39 21.90 0.17
C GLN A 226 7.14 23.00 1.21
N ASN A 227 6.29 22.72 2.21
CA ASN A 227 5.99 23.68 3.28
C ASN A 227 7.21 23.99 4.16
N ALA A 228 8.08 22.99 4.41
CA ALA A 228 9.32 23.20 5.16
C ALA A 228 10.29 24.11 4.40
N SER A 229 10.49 23.86 3.11
CA SER A 229 11.36 24.69 2.25
C SER A 229 10.87 26.15 2.12
N GLU A 230 9.56 26.37 2.04
CA GLU A 230 8.97 27.72 2.01
C GLU A 230 9.13 28.48 3.33
N THR A 231 9.12 27.75 4.46
CA THR A 231 9.30 28.34 5.80
C THR A 231 10.75 28.75 6.03
N GLU A 232 11.72 27.93 5.60
CA GLU A 232 13.16 28.24 5.67
C GLU A 232 13.56 29.38 4.72
N ALA A 233 12.85 29.57 3.61
CA ALA A 233 13.09 30.64 2.64
C ALA A 233 12.58 32.03 3.07
N ARG A 234 11.86 32.15 4.19
CA ARG A 234 11.48 33.45 4.79
C ARG A 234 12.51 33.84 5.86
N PRO A 235 13.50 34.69 5.55
CA PRO A 235 14.34 35.25 6.60
C PRO A 235 13.47 36.08 7.55
N GLU A 236 13.70 35.95 8.85
CA GLU A 236 13.11 36.80 9.88
C GLU A 236 13.41 38.27 9.55
N ASN A 237 12.41 38.97 9.02
CA ASN A 237 12.39 40.42 9.03
C ASN A 237 11.99 40.86 10.45
N THR A 238 12.97 40.97 11.34
CA THR A 238 12.91 41.76 12.57
C THR A 238 14.21 42.50 12.79
#